data_AF-A0A941NY71-F1
#
_entry.id   AF-A0A941NY71-F1
#
_cell.length_a   1.000
_cell.length_b   1.000
_cell.length_c   1.000
_cell.angle_alpha   90.00
_cell.angle_beta   90.00
_cell.angle_gamma   90.00
#
_symmetry.space_group_name_H-M   'P 1'
#
loop_
_entity.id
_entity.type
_entity.pdbx_description
1 polymer ?
#
loop_
_entity_poly.entity_id
_entity_poly.type
_entity_poly.pdbx_seq_one_letter_code
_entity_poly.pdbx_strand_id
1 'polypeptide(L)'
;SSQEKLALGEATGACAADMETAAIAKVAADAGISFLAIRAIVDPVEFSPPEALMSAVYPDGSVDAMQLIKLVLNGSVSIKTLIHLALGMHVARSALIEVVQKTGLTFASDYMPSYRDLQENQSQSINNE
;
A
#
# COMPACT_ATOMS: atom_id res chain seq x y z
N SER A 1 -17.83 -5.16 6.59
CA SER A 1 -18.29 -6.52 6.21
C SER A 1 -17.95 -6.81 4.75
N SER A 2 -18.03 -8.06 4.27
CA SER A 2 -17.79 -8.38 2.84
C SER A 2 -18.78 -7.65 1.91
N GLN A 3 -20.06 -7.54 2.31
CA GLN A 3 -21.09 -6.83 1.54
C GLN A 3 -20.79 -5.35 1.38
N GLU A 4 -20.29 -4.68 2.43
CA GLU A 4 -19.88 -3.27 2.35
C GLU A 4 -18.72 -3.08 1.38
N LYS A 5 -17.74 -3.99 1.38
CA LYS A 5 -16.62 -3.95 0.44
C LYS A 5 -17.09 -4.13 -1.01
N LEU A 6 -18.00 -5.07 -1.25
CA LEU A 6 -18.59 -5.31 -2.59
C LEU A 6 -19.40 -4.11 -3.08
N ALA A 7 -20.31 -3.60 -2.24
CA ALA A 7 -21.14 -2.44 -2.59
C ALA A 7 -20.28 -1.19 -2.89
N LEU A 8 -19.21 -0.97 -2.12
CA LEU A 8 -18.27 0.11 -2.39
C LEU A 8 -17.53 -0.12 -3.71
N GLY A 9 -17.05 -1.34 -3.96
CA GLY A 9 -16.40 -1.71 -5.22
C GLY A 9 -17.29 -1.50 -6.44
N GLU A 10 -18.57 -1.88 -6.36
CA GLU A 10 -19.56 -1.65 -7.40
C GLU A 10 -19.83 -0.15 -7.64
N ALA A 11 -19.94 0.63 -6.56
CA ALA A 11 -20.19 2.07 -6.65
C ALA A 11 -19.01 2.85 -7.22
N THR A 12 -17.76 2.43 -6.96
CA THR A 12 -16.56 3.14 -7.40
C THR A 12 -15.88 2.53 -8.62
N GLY A 13 -16.26 1.32 -9.03
CA GLY A 13 -15.54 0.54 -10.03
C GLY A 13 -14.16 0.04 -9.55
N ALA A 14 -13.92 0.01 -8.24
CA ALA A 14 -12.63 -0.39 -7.69
C ALA A 14 -12.49 -1.92 -7.67
N CYS A 15 -11.35 -2.44 -8.13
CA CYS A 15 -11.05 -3.87 -8.09
C CYS A 15 -10.35 -4.33 -6.80
N ALA A 16 -9.85 -3.38 -6.00
CA ALA A 16 -9.14 -3.63 -4.75
C ALA A 16 -9.22 -2.40 -3.84
N ALA A 17 -9.02 -2.62 -2.54
CA ALA A 17 -8.89 -1.57 -1.54
C ALA A 17 -7.44 -1.50 -1.05
N ASP A 18 -6.96 -0.28 -0.81
CA ASP A 18 -5.64 0.02 -0.27
C ASP A 18 -5.75 1.27 0.61
N MET A 19 -4.96 1.32 1.69
CA MET A 19 -5.16 2.31 2.76
C MET A 19 -4.10 3.43 2.77
N GLU A 20 -2.96 3.24 2.10
CA GLU A 20 -1.79 4.12 2.26
C GLU A 20 -1.37 4.80 0.96
N THR A 21 -1.50 4.12 -0.17
CA THR A 21 -0.92 4.56 -1.44
C THR A 21 -1.57 5.84 -1.95
N ALA A 22 -2.85 6.08 -1.66
CA ALA A 22 -3.52 7.30 -2.10
C ALA A 22 -2.84 8.56 -1.51
N ALA A 23 -2.42 8.49 -0.25
CA ALA A 23 -1.68 9.57 0.40
C ALA A 23 -0.30 9.76 -0.25
N ILE A 24 0.41 8.66 -0.54
CA ILE A 24 1.73 8.69 -1.19
C ILE A 24 1.63 9.25 -2.62
N ALA A 25 0.64 8.81 -3.39
CA ALA A 25 0.39 9.26 -4.75
C ALA A 25 0.08 10.77 -4.79
N LYS A 26 -0.67 11.27 -3.79
CA LYS A 26 -0.91 12.70 -3.65
C LYS A 26 0.37 13.48 -3.38
N VAL A 27 1.21 13.03 -2.45
CA VAL A 27 2.50 13.68 -2.17
C VAL A 27 3.41 13.67 -3.41
N ALA A 28 3.45 12.57 -4.17
CA ALA A 28 4.22 12.49 -5.40
C ALA A 28 3.71 13.45 -6.48
N ALA A 29 2.39 13.53 -6.66
CA ALA A 29 1.76 14.46 -7.60
C ALA A 29 2.03 15.94 -7.22
N ASP A 30 1.90 16.28 -5.93
CA ASP A 30 2.18 17.62 -5.42
C ASP A 30 3.67 18.00 -5.60
N ALA A 31 4.57 17.01 -5.61
CA ALA A 31 6.01 17.18 -5.88
C ALA A 31 6.41 17.05 -7.37
N GLY A 32 5.45 16.78 -8.27
CA GLY A 32 5.71 16.55 -9.69
C GLY A 32 6.43 15.24 -10.03
N ILE A 33 6.56 14.31 -9.08
CA ILE A 33 7.30 13.05 -9.24
C ILE A 33 6.40 11.99 -9.88
N SER A 34 6.89 11.33 -10.93
CA SER A 34 6.19 10.17 -11.52
C SER A 34 6.02 9.05 -10.50
N PHE A 35 4.80 8.56 -10.34
CA PHE A 35 4.44 7.57 -9.33
C PHE A 35 3.81 6.32 -9.93
N LEU A 36 4.27 5.15 -9.49
CA LEU A 36 3.69 3.86 -9.81
C LEU A 36 3.65 3.00 -8.54
N ALA A 37 2.49 2.42 -8.25
CA ALA A 37 2.32 1.47 -7.15
C ALA A 37 2.05 0.07 -7.69
N ILE A 38 2.85 -0.90 -7.24
CA ILE A 38 2.61 -2.33 -7.46
C ILE A 38 2.18 -2.93 -6.13
N ARG A 39 1.03 -3.62 -6.13
CA ARG A 39 0.43 -4.21 -4.93
C ARG A 39 0.20 -5.69 -5.12
N ALA A 40 0.43 -6.43 -4.05
CA ALA A 40 0.00 -7.82 -3.93
C ALA A 40 -1.14 -7.89 -2.90
N ILE A 41 -2.28 -8.44 -3.29
CA ILE A 41 -3.47 -8.55 -2.44
C ILE A 41 -3.35 -9.82 -1.61
N VAL A 42 -3.28 -9.67 -0.29
CA VAL A 42 -3.09 -10.79 0.66
C VAL A 42 -4.41 -11.47 0.99
N ASP A 43 -5.46 -10.67 1.19
CA ASP A 43 -6.74 -11.15 1.72
C ASP A 43 -7.86 -10.97 0.68
N PRO A 44 -8.69 -12.01 0.46
CA PRO A 44 -9.83 -11.91 -0.44
C PRO A 44 -10.96 -11.05 0.16
N VAL A 45 -11.92 -10.61 -0.66
CA VAL A 45 -12.99 -9.68 -0.23
C VAL A 45 -13.84 -10.24 0.91
N GLU A 46 -14.00 -11.56 0.95
CA GLU A 46 -14.76 -12.30 1.97
C GLU A 46 -14.05 -12.35 3.32
N PHE A 47 -12.72 -12.20 3.33
CA PHE A 47 -11.96 -12.21 4.56
C PHE A 47 -11.97 -10.83 5.21
N SER A 48 -12.20 -10.81 6.51
CA SER A 48 -11.93 -9.66 7.36
C SER A 48 -11.28 -10.17 8.64
N PRO A 49 -10.17 -9.57 9.08
CA PRO A 49 -9.55 -9.97 10.34
C PRO A 49 -10.55 -9.76 11.48
N PRO A 50 -10.51 -10.62 12.53
CA PRO A 50 -11.32 -10.43 13.72
C PRO A 50 -11.08 -9.03 14.31
N GLU A 51 -12.13 -8.35 14.74
CA GLU A 51 -12.02 -7.01 15.32
C GLU A 51 -11.04 -6.97 16.51
N ALA A 52 -11.04 -8.03 17.32
CA ALA A 52 -10.11 -8.19 18.43
C ALA A 52 -8.63 -8.11 17.99
N LEU A 53 -8.28 -8.56 16.78
CA LEU A 53 -6.92 -8.49 16.25
C LEU A 53 -6.45 -7.04 16.11
N MET A 54 -7.35 -6.10 15.84
CA MET A 54 -7.01 -4.68 15.72
C MET A 54 -6.47 -4.09 17.03
N SER A 55 -6.82 -4.67 18.18
CA SER A 55 -6.26 -4.26 19.47
C SER A 55 -4.80 -4.68 19.69
N ALA A 56 -4.28 -5.57 18.85
CA ALA A 56 -2.90 -6.06 18.90
C ALA A 56 -2.02 -5.52 17.76
N VAL A 57 -2.50 -4.53 17.00
CA VAL A 57 -1.77 -3.89 15.91
C VAL A 57 -1.61 -2.40 16.22
N TYR A 58 -0.39 -1.91 16.20
CA TYR A 58 -0.08 -0.51 16.37
C TYR A 58 -0.43 0.30 15.10
N PRO A 59 -0.60 1.63 15.18
CA PRO A 59 -0.91 2.46 14.02
C PRO A 59 0.11 2.37 12.87
N ASP A 60 1.35 1.96 13.16
CA ASP A 60 2.41 1.74 12.17
C ASP A 60 2.36 0.33 11.54
N GLY A 61 1.37 -0.49 11.90
CA GLY A 61 1.19 -1.86 11.43
C GLY A 61 2.04 -2.89 12.18
N SER A 62 2.87 -2.50 13.14
CA SER A 62 3.62 -3.45 13.95
C SER A 62 2.70 -4.19 14.95
N VAL A 63 3.08 -5.41 15.33
CA VAL A 63 2.25 -6.29 16.17
C VAL A 63 2.70 -6.19 17.63
N ASP A 64 1.76 -5.95 18.54
CA ASP A 64 1.95 -6.21 19.96
C ASP A 64 1.88 -7.72 20.21
N ALA A 65 3.05 -8.36 20.26
CA ALA A 65 3.15 -9.80 20.44
C ALA A 65 2.52 -10.28 21.75
N MET A 66 2.62 -9.49 22.83
CA MET A 66 2.07 -9.88 24.13
C MET A 66 0.53 -9.86 24.09
N GLN A 67 -0.04 -8.82 23.50
CA GLN A 67 -1.49 -8.71 23.31
C GLN A 67 -2.00 -9.79 22.36
N LEU A 68 -1.30 -10.04 21.26
CA LEU A 68 -1.67 -11.10 20.31
C LEU A 68 -1.70 -12.48 20.97
N ILE A 69 -0.69 -12.82 21.78
CA ILE A 69 -0.66 -14.09 22.52
C ILE A 69 -1.88 -14.21 23.44
N LYS A 70 -2.25 -13.14 24.17
CA LYS A 70 -3.46 -13.14 25.02
C LYS A 70 -4.73 -13.39 24.21
N LEU A 71 -4.86 -12.76 23.05
CA LEU A 71 -6.02 -12.93 22.15
C LEU A 71 -6.12 -14.33 21.57
N VAL A 72 -5.00 -15.00 21.34
CA VAL A 72 -4.99 -16.41 20.92
C VAL A 72 -5.37 -17.32 22.07
N LEU A 73 -4.79 -17.12 23.25
CA LEU A 73 -5.05 -17.94 24.44
C LEU A 73 -6.50 -17.83 24.94
N ASN A 74 -7.12 -16.66 24.80
CA ASN A 74 -8.51 -16.45 25.19
C ASN A 74 -9.52 -16.79 24.08
N GLY A 75 -9.05 -17.24 22.91
CA GLY A 75 -9.88 -17.67 21.79
C GLY A 75 -10.48 -16.54 20.93
N SER A 76 -10.15 -15.28 21.19
CA SER A 76 -10.64 -14.13 20.40
C SER A 76 -10.03 -14.07 19.01
N VAL A 77 -8.83 -14.64 18.84
CA VAL A 77 -8.17 -14.78 17.54
C VAL A 77 -7.76 -16.25 17.37
N SER A 78 -8.21 -16.86 16.28
CA SER A 78 -7.86 -18.25 15.96
C SER A 78 -6.45 -18.35 15.39
N ILE A 79 -5.69 -19.37 15.80
CA ILE A 79 -4.40 -19.74 15.20
C ILE A 79 -4.55 -19.97 13.69
N LYS A 80 -5.68 -20.54 13.25
CA LYS A 80 -5.97 -20.76 11.82
C LYS A 80 -6.00 -19.43 11.05
N THR A 81 -6.57 -18.38 11.63
CA THR A 81 -6.59 -17.04 11.04
C THR A 81 -5.18 -16.49 10.88
N LEU A 82 -4.33 -16.65 11.90
CA LEU A 82 -2.93 -16.19 11.85
C LEU A 82 -2.11 -16.96 10.80
N ILE A 83 -2.31 -18.28 10.69
CA ILE A 83 -1.66 -19.09 9.65
C ILE A 83 -2.11 -18.63 8.26
N HIS A 84 -3.41 -18.39 8.05
CA HIS A 84 -3.93 -17.91 6.77
C HIS A 84 -3.28 -16.57 6.37
N LEU A 85 -3.25 -15.60 7.28
CA LEU A 85 -2.59 -14.31 7.08
C LEU A 85 -1.10 -14.45 6.77
N ALA A 86 -0.40 -15.30 7.54
CA ALA A 86 1.03 -15.51 7.35
C ALA A 86 1.35 -16.12 5.98
N LEU A 87 0.56 -17.09 5.52
CA LEU A 87 0.72 -17.72 4.20
C LEU A 87 0.43 -16.73 3.07
N GLY A 88 -0.67 -15.99 3.17
CA GLY A 88 -1.02 -14.96 2.18
C GLY A 88 0.07 -13.89 2.08
N MET A 89 0.58 -13.40 3.22
CA MET A 89 1.68 -12.44 3.28
C MET A 89 2.97 -13.01 2.67
N HIS A 90 3.27 -14.28 2.91
CA HIS A 90 4.45 -14.93 2.33
C HIS A 90 4.38 -15.00 0.80
N VAL A 91 3.22 -15.38 0.25
CA VAL A 91 2.99 -15.43 -1.20
C VAL A 91 3.06 -14.04 -1.81
N ALA A 92 2.37 -13.07 -1.21
CA ALA A 92 2.37 -11.68 -1.67
C ALA A 92 3.79 -11.06 -1.68
N ARG A 93 4.55 -11.28 -0.60
CA ARG A 93 5.95 -10.83 -0.50
C ARG A 93 6.82 -11.48 -1.57
N SER A 94 6.65 -12.78 -1.81
CA SER A 94 7.40 -13.50 -2.85
C SER A 94 7.10 -12.94 -4.24
N ALA A 95 5.84 -12.65 -4.55
CA ALA A 95 5.45 -12.02 -5.80
C ALA A 95 6.07 -10.62 -5.98
N LEU A 96 6.06 -9.79 -4.93
CA LEU A 96 6.70 -8.46 -4.98
C LEU A 96 8.23 -8.55 -5.13
N ILE A 97 8.88 -9.53 -4.50
CA ILE A 97 10.31 -9.79 -4.70
C ILE A 97 10.58 -10.18 -6.15
N GLU A 98 9.75 -11.04 -6.74
CA GLU A 98 9.89 -11.46 -8.14
C GLU A 98 9.73 -10.27 -9.10
N VAL A 99 8.80 -9.35 -8.82
CA VAL A 99 8.67 -8.10 -9.57
C VAL A 99 9.99 -7.32 -9.52
N VAL A 100 10.53 -7.07 -8.33
CA VAL A 100 11.81 -6.34 -8.17
C VAL A 100 12.96 -7.03 -8.92
N GLN A 101 13.02 -8.36 -8.87
CA GLN A 101 14.04 -9.14 -9.58
C GLN A 101 13.93 -9.02 -11.10
N LYS A 102 12.70 -8.98 -11.64
CA LYS A 102 12.44 -8.89 -13.08
C LYS A 102 12.59 -7.47 -13.63
N THR A 103 12.19 -6.46 -12.85
CA THR A 103 12.20 -5.06 -13.29
C THR A 103 13.52 -4.35 -12.96
N GLY A 104 14.32 -4.88 -12.04
CA GLY A 104 15.54 -4.25 -11.53
C GLY A 104 15.26 -3.07 -10.59
N LEU A 105 16.31 -2.58 -9.91
CA LEU A 105 16.23 -1.39 -9.04
C LEU A 105 16.00 -0.08 -9.81
N THR A 106 16.24 -0.07 -11.12
CA THR A 106 16.05 1.09 -12.00
C THR A 106 14.60 1.31 -12.43
N PHE A 107 13.64 0.53 -11.91
CA PHE A 107 12.23 0.62 -12.28
C PHE A 107 11.60 2.02 -12.11
N ALA A 108 12.19 2.89 -11.28
CA ALA A 108 11.78 4.29 -11.09
C ALA A 108 12.81 5.33 -11.61
N SER A 109 13.93 4.90 -12.19
CA SER A 109 15.13 5.73 -12.35
C SER A 109 15.18 6.60 -13.61
N ASP A 110 14.24 6.45 -14.55
CA ASP A 110 14.26 7.26 -15.79
C ASP A 110 13.67 8.68 -15.62
N TYR A 111 13.40 9.10 -14.37
CA TYR A 111 13.03 10.48 -14.08
C TYR A 111 14.26 11.40 -14.12
N MET A 112 14.67 11.80 -15.33
CA MET A 112 15.45 13.04 -15.52
C MET A 112 14.48 14.20 -15.73
N PRO A 113 14.33 15.14 -14.77
CA PRO A 113 13.79 16.44 -15.14
C PRO A 113 14.82 17.09 -16.07
N SER A 114 14.38 17.39 -17.30
CA SER A 114 15.07 18.30 -18.20
C SER A 114 15.29 19.62 -17.44
N TYR A 115 16.51 19.86 -16.96
CA TYR A 115 16.91 21.15 -16.37
C TYR A 115 16.85 22.31 -17.37
N ARG A 116 16.50 22.05 -18.65
CA ARG A 116 16.39 23.08 -19.69
C ARG A 116 15.12 23.92 -19.57
N ASP A 117 14.02 23.36 -19.06
CA ASP A 117 12.72 24.05 -19.08
C ASP A 117 12.51 25.04 -17.92
N LEU A 118 13.34 24.96 -16.88
CA LEU A 118 13.31 25.88 -15.73
C LEU A 118 14.11 27.18 -15.95
N GLN A 119 15.07 27.19 -16.89
CA GLN A 119 15.87 28.39 -17.19
C GLN A 119 15.21 29.30 -18.24
N GLU A 120 14.41 28.78 -19.16
CA GLU A 120 13.70 29.62 -20.15
C GLU A 120 12.60 30.47 -19.51
N ASN A 121 11.90 29.97 -18.47
CA ASN A 121 10.85 30.73 -17.79
C ASN A 121 11.39 31.83 -16.85
N GLN A 122 12.59 31.66 -16.30
CA GLN A 122 13.26 32.72 -15.52
C GLN A 122 13.92 33.78 -16.41
N SER A 123 14.36 33.40 -17.61
CA SER A 123 14.95 34.35 -18.56
C SER A 123 13.91 35.25 -19.24
N GLN A 124 12.65 34.81 -19.35
CA GLN A 124 11.57 35.63 -19.91
C GLN A 124 10.92 36.58 -18.89
N SER A 125 10.98 36.27 -17.60
CA SER A 125 10.46 37.15 -16.54
C SER A 125 11.40 38.30 -16.19
N ILE A 126 12.72 38.12 -16.35
CA ILE A 126 13.72 39.17 -16.07
C ILE A 126 13.80 40.22 -17.20
N ASN A 127 13.33 39.91 -18.41
CA ASN A 127 13.38 40.82 -19.57
C ASN A 127 12.11 41.66 -19.79
N ASN A 128 11.13 41.57 -18.88
CA ASN A 128 9.84 42.28 -18.97
C ASN A 128 9.58 43.24 -17.79
N GLU A 129 10.60 43.56 -16.98
CA GLU A 129 10.60 44.67 -16.00
C GLU A 129 11.62 45.73 -16.42
#